data_AF-A0A350BN00-F1
#
_entry.id   AF-A0A350BN00-F1
#
_cell.length_a   1.000
_cell.length_b   1.000
_cell.length_c   1.000
_cell.angle_alpha   90.00
_cell.angle_beta   90.00
_cell.angle_gamma   90.00
#
_symmetry.space_group_name_H-M   'P 1'
#
loop_
_entity.id
_entity.type
_entity.pdbx_description
1 polymer ?
#
loop_
_entity_poly.entity_id
_entity_poly.type
_entity_poly.pdbx_seq_one_letter_code
_entity_poly.pdbx_strand_id
1 'polypeptide(L)'
;MFVGHRFDVKKFLHEGANILEVTFDSPTNRSRALERRLGALQVAQESHRVYVRKAQYSFSWDWGPKLTTSGIWRSIRLEAADHPVLRHPFVRVGTVTQKEARLYISVEVERTRRSGLSLEVAITGPEADVRRRVKAHGSTVRLGFSLPQPRLWWPSGYGSQPLYKANFSLYDGEQVLQTIHTTFAVRTVRLLQKRDPEGRSFVVEVNGVPIFCKGADWIPADTFLPRITDETYVRLLTLARDAHMNMVRVWGGGIYEQEIFYETCDRLGLMVWQDFMFACGEYPEEPWFLRSVKEEAEEVVRRLRNHPSIVLWC
;
A
#
# COMPACT_ATOMS: atom_id res chain seq x y z
N MET A 1 -9.70 9.24 6.52
CA MET A 1 -8.47 9.83 5.95
C MET A 1 -7.72 8.85 5.05
N PHE A 2 -7.61 7.58 5.46
CA PHE A 2 -6.75 6.57 4.83
C PHE A 2 -7.42 5.71 3.75
N VAL A 3 -8.68 6.00 3.44
CA VAL A 3 -9.54 5.27 2.50
C VAL A 3 -9.82 6.17 1.30
N GLY A 4 -9.69 5.62 0.09
CA GLY A 4 -10.12 6.22 -1.15
C GLY A 4 -11.61 6.00 -1.37
N HIS A 5 -12.33 7.08 -1.68
CA HIS A 5 -13.77 7.00 -1.93
C HIS A 5 -14.07 7.12 -3.42
N ARG A 6 -15.01 6.28 -3.90
CA ARG A 6 -15.48 6.30 -5.28
C ARG A 6 -17.00 6.35 -5.30
N PHE A 7 -17.55 7.27 -6.06
CA PHE A 7 -18.99 7.50 -6.16
C PHE A 7 -19.42 7.41 -7.63
N ASP A 8 -20.54 6.73 -7.90
CA ASP A 8 -21.18 6.82 -9.21
C ASP A 8 -21.92 8.17 -9.31
N VAL A 9 -21.29 9.10 -10.02
CA VAL A 9 -21.78 10.46 -10.18
C VAL A 9 -22.51 10.71 -11.50
N LYS A 10 -22.65 9.71 -12.39
CA LYS A 10 -23.16 9.92 -13.75
C LYS A 10 -24.52 10.63 -13.78
N LYS A 11 -25.40 10.30 -12.84
CA LYS A 11 -26.76 10.88 -12.74
C LYS A 11 -26.82 12.31 -12.18
N PHE A 12 -25.72 12.81 -11.62
CA PHE A 12 -25.62 14.16 -11.05
C PHE A 12 -24.86 15.13 -11.95
N LEU A 13 -24.26 14.62 -13.03
CA LEU A 13 -23.53 15.43 -13.99
C LEU A 13 -24.48 16.00 -15.04
N HIS A 14 -24.19 17.22 -15.46
CA HIS A 14 -24.84 17.88 -16.58
C HIS A 14 -23.81 18.36 -17.60
N GLU A 15 -24.22 18.62 -18.83
CA GLU A 15 -23.35 19.19 -19.85
C GLU A 15 -22.87 20.59 -19.44
N GLY A 16 -21.59 20.89 -19.66
CA GLY A 16 -20.99 22.17 -19.30
C GLY A 16 -20.46 22.21 -17.86
N ALA A 17 -20.63 23.36 -17.20
CA ALA A 17 -20.06 23.61 -15.88
C ALA A 17 -20.80 22.81 -14.80
N ASN A 18 -20.03 22.14 -13.94
CA ASN A 18 -20.52 21.41 -12.77
C ASN A 18 -19.83 21.96 -11.52
N ILE A 19 -20.53 21.92 -10.38
CA ILE A 19 -20.00 22.35 -9.08
C ILE A 19 -19.76 21.12 -8.22
N LEU A 20 -18.53 20.96 -7.72
CA LEU A 20 -18.20 19.99 -6.68
C LEU A 20 -17.98 20.75 -5.37
N GLU A 21 -18.87 20.52 -4.40
CA GLU A 21 -18.74 21.06 -3.05
C GLU A 21 -18.30 19.96 -2.07
N VAL A 22 -17.31 20.26 -1.22
CA VAL A 22 -16.82 19.34 -0.19
C VAL A 22 -16.75 20.09 1.14
N THR A 23 -17.62 19.69 2.07
CA THR A 23 -17.69 20.27 3.42
C THR A 23 -16.91 19.41 4.41
N PHE A 24 -16.03 20.04 5.19
CA PHE A 24 -15.22 19.36 6.21
C PHE A 24 -15.71 19.72 7.62
N ASP A 25 -16.24 18.74 8.34
CA ASP A 25 -16.47 18.86 9.77
C ASP A 25 -15.14 19.00 10.52
N SER A 26 -15.15 19.74 11.64
CA SER A 26 -14.00 19.80 12.55
C SER A 26 -13.73 18.42 13.16
N PRO A 27 -12.56 17.80 12.91
CA PRO A 27 -12.21 16.49 13.46
C PRO A 27 -12.19 16.53 14.99
N THR A 28 -11.70 17.63 15.58
CA THR A 28 -11.66 17.84 17.03
C THR A 28 -13.05 17.88 17.65
N ASN A 29 -14.00 18.60 17.03
CA ASN A 29 -15.36 18.67 17.56
C ASN A 29 -16.05 17.31 17.47
N ARG A 30 -15.90 16.62 16.33
CA ARG A 30 -16.46 15.29 16.10
C ARG A 30 -15.90 14.26 17.08
N SER A 31 -14.59 14.23 17.25
CA SER A 31 -13.92 13.26 18.12
C SER A 31 -14.26 13.48 19.60
N ARG A 32 -14.34 14.74 20.05
CA ARG A 32 -14.79 15.08 21.42
C ARG A 32 -16.26 14.76 21.66
N ALA A 33 -17.11 14.89 20.65
CA ALA A 33 -18.51 14.48 20.75
C ALA A 33 -18.64 12.96 20.93
N LEU A 34 -17.83 12.17 20.21
CA LEU A 34 -17.78 10.72 20.37
C LEU A 34 -17.25 10.31 21.75
N GLU A 35 -16.17 10.92 22.22
CA GLU A 35 -15.63 10.67 23.56
C GLU A 35 -16.66 10.97 24.65
N ARG A 36 -17.36 12.11 24.59
CA ARG A 36 -18.42 12.43 25.56
C ARG A 36 -19.55 11.41 25.59
N ARG A 37 -19.83 10.77 24.45
CA ARG A 37 -20.88 9.75 24.33
C ARG A 37 -20.42 8.38 24.79
N LEU A 38 -19.17 8.01 24.53
CA LEU A 38 -18.64 6.66 24.72
C LEU A 38 -17.77 6.51 25.97
N GLY A 39 -17.43 7.63 26.63
CA GLY A 39 -16.45 7.67 27.72
C GLY A 39 -15.03 7.77 27.18
N ALA A 40 -14.10 8.28 27.99
CA ALA A 40 -12.69 8.43 27.62
C ALA A 40 -11.92 7.10 27.73
N LEU A 41 -11.02 6.84 26.79
CA LEU A 41 -10.13 5.68 26.74
C LEU A 41 -8.71 6.00 27.23
N GLN A 42 -7.92 4.99 27.59
CA GLN A 42 -6.54 5.18 28.01
C GLN A 42 -5.64 5.42 26.80
N VAL A 43 -5.19 6.65 26.63
CA VAL A 43 -4.49 7.10 25.43
C VAL A 43 -3.41 8.11 25.82
N ALA A 44 -2.24 8.00 25.18
CA ALA A 44 -1.22 9.03 25.33
C ALA A 44 -1.63 10.33 24.60
N GLN A 45 -1.29 11.47 25.21
CA GLN A 45 -1.61 12.82 24.72
C GLN A 45 -3.13 13.09 24.66
N GLU A 46 -3.69 13.47 23.51
CA GLU A 46 -5.10 13.85 23.38
C GLU A 46 -6.02 12.61 23.32
N SER A 47 -6.74 12.31 24.40
CA SER A 47 -7.58 11.10 24.51
C SER A 47 -8.61 10.95 23.39
N HIS A 48 -9.24 12.04 22.97
CA HIS A 48 -10.27 11.99 21.94
C HIS A 48 -9.78 11.58 20.55
N ARG A 49 -8.46 11.57 20.25
CA ARG A 49 -7.95 11.30 18.89
C ARG A 49 -8.31 9.90 18.35
N VAL A 50 -8.53 8.94 19.24
CA VAL A 50 -8.73 7.52 18.89
C VAL A 50 -10.11 7.23 18.29
N TYR A 51 -11.09 8.12 18.47
CA TYR A 51 -12.45 7.92 17.94
C TYR A 51 -12.60 8.23 16.45
N VAL A 52 -11.55 8.75 15.79
CA VAL A 52 -11.58 9.10 14.37
C VAL A 52 -10.39 8.52 13.62
N ARG A 53 -10.65 7.94 12.44
CA ARG A 53 -9.60 7.41 11.54
C ARG A 53 -8.90 8.55 10.78
N LYS A 54 -7.92 9.16 11.45
CA LYS A 54 -7.05 10.25 11.00
C LYS A 54 -5.63 10.03 11.53
N ALA A 55 -4.63 10.63 10.88
CA ALA A 55 -3.24 10.61 11.35
C ALA A 55 -3.15 11.07 12.81
N GLN A 56 -2.66 10.20 13.68
CA GLN A 56 -2.73 10.40 15.13
C GLN A 56 -1.84 11.57 15.56
N TYR A 57 -0.67 11.73 14.94
CA TYR A 57 0.26 12.82 15.21
C TYR A 57 -0.34 14.22 14.97
N SER A 58 -1.37 14.34 14.11
CA SER A 58 -2.02 15.64 13.85
C SER A 58 -2.82 16.18 15.04
N PHE A 59 -3.04 15.36 16.07
CA PHE A 59 -3.59 15.77 17.35
C PHE A 59 -2.51 16.13 18.38
N SER A 60 -1.26 16.37 17.96
CA SER A 60 -0.04 16.49 18.79
C SER A 60 0.65 15.15 19.01
N TRP A 61 1.97 15.22 19.15
CA TRP A 61 2.80 14.14 19.66
C TRP A 61 3.94 14.71 20.52
N ASP A 62 4.78 13.86 21.12
CA ASP A 62 5.94 14.32 21.92
C ASP A 62 7.01 15.07 21.10
N TRP A 63 7.00 14.93 19.78
CA TRP A 63 7.90 15.60 18.83
C TRP A 63 7.21 16.58 17.88
N GLY A 64 5.87 16.69 17.91
CA GLY A 64 5.11 17.39 16.88
C GLY A 64 3.98 18.26 17.43
N PRO A 65 3.68 19.41 16.79
CA PRO A 65 2.66 20.33 17.29
C PRO A 65 1.23 19.80 17.09
N LYS A 66 0.29 20.38 17.84
CA LYS A 66 -1.15 20.14 17.67
C LYS A 66 -1.70 20.92 16.47
N LEU A 67 -1.61 20.35 15.27
CA LEU A 67 -2.14 20.95 14.03
C LEU A 67 -3.15 20.00 13.36
N THR A 68 -4.37 19.99 13.88
CA THR A 68 -5.43 19.06 13.44
C THR A 68 -6.14 19.56 12.17
N THR A 69 -5.39 19.61 11.07
CA THR A 69 -5.85 20.12 9.78
C THR A 69 -6.97 19.28 9.14
N SER A 70 -7.76 19.91 8.26
CA SER A 70 -8.77 19.29 7.41
C SER A 70 -8.55 19.72 5.96
N GLY A 71 -8.88 18.85 5.01
CA GLY A 71 -8.83 19.19 3.60
C GLY A 71 -8.70 17.99 2.68
N ILE A 72 -8.73 18.28 1.38
CA ILE A 72 -8.47 17.32 0.30
C ILE A 72 -6.96 17.10 0.24
N TRP A 73 -6.48 16.08 0.96
CA TRP A 73 -5.04 15.82 1.10
C TRP A 73 -4.45 14.90 0.01
N ARG A 74 -5.30 14.33 -0.85
CA ARG A 74 -4.94 13.52 -2.03
C ARG A 74 -5.82 13.91 -3.21
N SER A 75 -5.39 13.53 -4.41
CA SER A 75 -6.01 13.91 -5.68
C SER A 75 -7.47 13.46 -5.81
N ILE A 76 -8.29 14.34 -6.40
CA ILE A 76 -9.65 14.05 -6.87
C ILE A 76 -9.60 13.93 -8.39
N ARG A 77 -10.35 12.97 -8.94
CA ARG A 77 -10.45 12.77 -10.39
C ARG A 77 -11.85 12.29 -10.76
N LEU A 78 -12.31 12.73 -11.94
CA LEU A 78 -13.49 12.20 -12.59
C LEU A 78 -13.06 11.12 -13.57
N GLU A 79 -13.56 9.89 -13.39
CA GLU A 79 -13.25 8.76 -14.26
C GLU A 79 -14.49 8.37 -15.09
N ALA A 80 -14.36 8.36 -16.41
CA ALA A 80 -15.38 7.86 -17.33
C ALA A 80 -14.86 6.63 -18.05
N ALA A 81 -15.71 5.60 -18.16
CA ALA A 81 -15.42 4.39 -18.94
C ALA A 81 -16.73 3.80 -19.45
N ASP A 82 -16.76 3.45 -20.73
CA ASP A 82 -17.83 2.75 -21.45
C ASP A 82 -17.53 1.24 -21.61
N HIS A 83 -16.35 0.80 -21.18
CA HIS A 83 -15.87 -0.56 -21.18
C HIS A 83 -15.60 -1.09 -19.75
N PRO A 84 -15.45 -2.41 -19.58
CA PRO A 84 -15.01 -3.00 -18.31
C PRO A 84 -13.62 -2.50 -17.91
N VAL A 85 -13.38 -2.34 -16.61
CA VAL A 85 -12.17 -1.68 -16.09
C VAL A 85 -11.37 -2.64 -15.22
N LEU A 86 -10.07 -2.73 -15.49
CA LEU A 86 -9.10 -3.47 -14.68
C LEU A 86 -8.77 -2.72 -13.40
N ARG A 87 -8.77 -3.43 -12.26
CA ARG A 87 -8.44 -2.89 -10.94
C ARG A 87 -7.59 -3.87 -10.12
N HIS A 88 -6.89 -3.32 -9.14
CA HIS A 88 -6.14 -4.05 -8.11
C HIS A 88 -5.24 -5.20 -8.64
N PRO A 89 -4.36 -4.94 -9.63
CA PRO A 89 -3.44 -5.95 -10.13
C PRO A 89 -2.56 -6.45 -8.98
N PHE A 90 -2.31 -7.75 -8.95
CA PHE A 90 -1.52 -8.37 -7.90
C PHE A 90 -0.66 -9.50 -8.44
N VAL A 91 0.61 -9.49 -8.05
CA VAL A 91 1.57 -10.55 -8.35
C VAL A 91 2.05 -11.15 -7.04
N ARG A 92 1.59 -12.37 -6.74
CA ARG A 92 2.06 -13.12 -5.58
C ARG A 92 3.16 -14.08 -5.99
N VAL A 93 4.34 -13.90 -5.41
CA VAL A 93 5.45 -14.86 -5.53
C VAL A 93 5.12 -16.11 -4.73
N GLY A 94 5.17 -17.26 -5.39
CA GLY A 94 5.00 -18.58 -4.82
C GLY A 94 6.33 -19.22 -4.48
N THR A 95 6.56 -20.43 -4.98
CA THR A 95 7.83 -21.15 -4.84
C THR A 95 8.91 -20.45 -5.66
N VAL A 96 10.10 -20.29 -5.06
CA VAL A 96 11.28 -19.71 -5.71
C VAL A 96 12.42 -20.73 -5.63
N THR A 97 13.04 -21.01 -6.78
CA THR A 97 14.25 -21.83 -6.92
C THR A 97 15.25 -21.08 -7.80
N GLN A 98 16.46 -21.61 -7.95
CA GLN A 98 17.43 -21.04 -8.89
C GLN A 98 16.97 -21.13 -10.36
N LYS A 99 16.14 -22.14 -10.70
CA LYS A 99 15.71 -22.39 -12.08
C LYS A 99 14.41 -21.65 -12.44
N GLU A 100 13.50 -21.54 -11.48
CA GLU A 100 12.18 -20.93 -11.71
C GLU A 100 11.61 -20.26 -10.45
N ALA A 101 10.81 -19.21 -10.67
CA ALA A 101 9.85 -18.68 -9.70
C ALA A 101 8.42 -18.87 -10.21
N ARG A 102 7.56 -19.45 -9.37
CA ARG A 102 6.12 -19.56 -9.66
C ARG A 102 5.42 -18.30 -9.21
N LEU A 103 4.69 -17.66 -10.12
CA LEU A 103 3.93 -16.45 -9.83
C LEU A 103 2.43 -16.74 -9.94
N TYR A 104 1.66 -16.24 -8.98
CA TYR A 104 0.20 -16.26 -8.99
C TYR A 104 -0.30 -14.84 -9.19
N ILE A 105 -0.87 -14.59 -10.35
CA ILE A 105 -1.29 -13.27 -10.76
C ILE A 105 -2.81 -13.17 -10.72
N SER A 106 -3.32 -12.05 -10.22
CA SER A 106 -4.75 -11.74 -10.25
C SER A 106 -5.01 -10.28 -10.57
N VAL A 107 -6.12 -10.01 -11.25
CA VAL A 107 -6.63 -8.66 -11.49
C VAL A 107 -8.16 -8.69 -11.45
N GLU A 108 -8.76 -7.65 -10.90
CA GLU A 108 -10.21 -7.48 -10.86
C GLU A 108 -10.70 -6.84 -12.17
N VAL A 109 -11.85 -7.28 -12.65
CA VAL A 109 -12.51 -6.73 -13.84
C VAL A 109 -13.89 -6.22 -13.40
N GLU A 110 -14.01 -4.90 -13.30
CA GLU A 110 -15.27 -4.25 -12.96
C GLU A 110 -16.17 -4.08 -14.18
N ARG A 111 -17.50 -4.06 -13.96
CA ARG A 111 -18.52 -3.73 -14.98
C ARG A 111 -18.54 -4.68 -16.19
N THR A 112 -18.45 -5.99 -15.95
CA THR A 112 -18.50 -7.04 -16.99
C THR A 112 -19.91 -7.20 -17.59
N ARG A 113 -20.36 -6.23 -18.39
CA ARG A 113 -21.58 -6.38 -19.21
C ARG A 113 -21.29 -6.97 -20.60
N ARG A 114 -20.01 -7.02 -21.00
CA ARG A 114 -19.56 -7.59 -22.28
C ARG A 114 -19.00 -8.99 -22.08
N SER A 115 -19.41 -9.92 -22.93
CA SER A 115 -18.84 -11.27 -23.04
C SER A 115 -17.70 -11.28 -24.07
N GLY A 116 -16.85 -12.32 -24.06
CA GLY A 116 -15.80 -12.51 -25.07
C GLY A 116 -14.48 -11.78 -24.84
N LEU A 117 -14.33 -11.09 -23.70
CA LEU A 117 -13.10 -10.37 -23.36
C LEU A 117 -11.93 -11.33 -23.13
N SER A 118 -10.72 -10.86 -23.42
CA SER A 118 -9.48 -11.55 -23.05
C SER A 118 -8.54 -10.65 -22.27
N LEU A 119 -7.78 -11.24 -21.35
CA LEU A 119 -6.75 -10.57 -20.58
C LEU A 119 -5.40 -11.11 -21.02
N GLU A 120 -4.52 -10.22 -21.43
CA GLU A 120 -3.10 -10.51 -21.61
C GLU A 120 -2.32 -9.98 -20.43
N VAL A 121 -1.42 -10.80 -19.91
CA VAL A 121 -0.42 -10.36 -18.94
C VAL A 121 0.97 -10.56 -19.55
N ALA A 122 1.74 -9.49 -19.59
CA ALA A 122 3.13 -9.49 -20.03
C ALA A 122 4.02 -9.09 -18.86
N ILE A 123 4.99 -9.95 -18.53
CA ILE A 123 6.00 -9.70 -17.51
C ILE A 123 7.30 -9.33 -18.21
N THR A 124 7.76 -8.12 -17.94
CA THR A 124 9.02 -7.57 -18.45
C THR A 124 9.93 -7.21 -17.29
N GLY A 125 11.23 -7.37 -17.45
CA GLY A 125 12.21 -7.03 -16.40
C GLY A 125 13.54 -7.70 -16.69
N PRO A 126 14.42 -7.85 -15.68
CA PRO A 126 15.75 -8.46 -15.85
C PRO A 126 15.68 -9.78 -16.61
N GLU A 127 16.07 -9.71 -17.89
CA GLU A 127 16.10 -10.81 -18.88
C GLU A 127 14.76 -11.53 -19.10
N ALA A 128 13.64 -10.97 -18.64
CA ALA A 128 12.32 -11.56 -18.77
C ALA A 128 11.47 -10.84 -19.83
N ASP A 129 10.92 -11.62 -20.76
CA ASP A 129 9.82 -11.25 -21.65
C ASP A 129 8.92 -12.49 -21.81
N VAL A 130 7.97 -12.63 -20.88
CA VAL A 130 6.99 -13.71 -20.91
C VAL A 130 5.59 -13.13 -20.95
N ARG A 131 4.72 -13.68 -21.78
CA ARG A 131 3.34 -13.22 -21.92
C ARG A 131 2.36 -14.38 -22.00
N ARG A 132 1.15 -14.14 -21.53
CA ARG A 132 0.05 -15.09 -21.61
C ARG A 132 -1.27 -14.37 -21.77
N ARG A 133 -2.06 -14.78 -22.76
CA ARG A 133 -3.44 -14.31 -22.97
C ARG A 133 -4.42 -15.40 -22.53
N VAL A 134 -5.45 -15.02 -21.78
CA VAL A 134 -6.51 -15.91 -21.28
C VAL A 134 -7.87 -15.24 -21.47
N LYS A 135 -8.95 -16.01 -21.53
CA LYS A 135 -10.30 -15.42 -21.51
C LYS A 135 -10.56 -14.77 -20.15
N ALA A 136 -11.09 -13.56 -20.15
CA ALA A 136 -11.46 -12.83 -18.95
C ALA A 136 -12.90 -13.17 -18.56
N HIS A 137 -13.07 -14.05 -17.58
CA HIS A 137 -14.39 -14.47 -17.07
C HIS A 137 -14.57 -14.06 -15.61
N GLY A 138 -15.77 -13.56 -15.29
CA GLY A 138 -16.14 -13.12 -13.94
C GLY A 138 -15.49 -11.81 -13.51
N SER A 139 -15.60 -11.48 -12.22
CA SER A 139 -15.09 -10.24 -11.64
C SER A 139 -13.60 -10.27 -11.28
N THR A 140 -12.94 -11.43 -11.36
CA THR A 140 -11.51 -11.57 -11.07
C THR A 140 -10.90 -12.64 -11.95
N VAL A 141 -9.88 -12.26 -12.72
CA VAL A 141 -9.12 -13.19 -13.55
C VAL A 141 -7.87 -13.61 -12.79
N ARG A 142 -7.55 -14.91 -12.83
CA ARG A 142 -6.39 -15.50 -12.16
C ARG A 142 -5.57 -16.35 -13.12
N LEU A 143 -4.25 -16.25 -13.01
CA LEU A 143 -3.31 -16.88 -13.91
C LEU A 143 -2.02 -17.26 -13.17
N GLY A 144 -1.43 -18.39 -13.57
CA GLY A 144 -0.11 -18.83 -13.12
C GLY A 144 0.96 -18.54 -14.19
N PHE A 145 2.13 -18.09 -13.75
CA PHE A 145 3.33 -17.91 -14.57
C PHE A 145 4.48 -18.71 -13.96
N SER A 146 5.33 -19.29 -14.81
CA SER A 146 6.68 -19.70 -14.40
C SER A 146 7.66 -18.69 -14.99
N LEU A 147 8.41 -18.02 -14.13
CA LEU A 147 9.46 -17.09 -14.50
C LEU A 147 10.80 -17.84 -14.44
N PRO A 148 11.42 -18.16 -15.59
CA PRO A 148 12.69 -18.87 -15.62
C PRO A 148 13.82 -17.98 -15.09
N GLN A 149 14.81 -18.60 -14.45
CA GLN A 149 16.05 -17.98 -13.96
C GLN A 149 15.81 -16.62 -13.26
N PRO A 150 14.94 -16.58 -12.24
CA PRO A 150 14.52 -15.32 -11.64
C PRO A 150 15.71 -14.60 -10.98
N ARG A 151 15.86 -13.30 -11.26
CA ARG A 151 16.75 -12.43 -10.50
C ARG A 151 16.05 -12.03 -9.21
N LEU A 152 16.65 -12.35 -8.07
CA LEU A 152 16.06 -12.12 -6.75
C LEU A 152 16.31 -10.70 -6.26
N TRP A 153 15.29 -10.08 -5.67
CA TRP A 153 15.42 -8.81 -4.97
C TRP A 153 16.02 -9.01 -3.59
N TRP A 154 17.00 -8.17 -3.25
CA TRP A 154 17.69 -8.20 -1.96
C TRP A 154 17.60 -6.86 -1.24
N PRO A 155 17.57 -6.86 0.10
CA PRO A 155 17.72 -5.63 0.87
C PRO A 155 19.12 -5.04 0.69
N SER A 156 19.24 -3.75 0.99
CA SER A 156 20.48 -2.98 0.92
C SER A 156 21.61 -3.68 1.69
N GLY A 157 22.76 -3.85 1.04
CA GLY A 157 23.92 -4.55 1.58
C GLY A 157 23.93 -6.07 1.38
N TYR A 158 22.88 -6.68 0.82
CA TYR A 158 22.80 -8.13 0.60
C TYR A 158 22.74 -8.55 -0.88
N GLY A 159 22.61 -7.60 -1.80
CA GLY A 159 22.56 -7.86 -3.24
C GLY A 159 21.94 -6.69 -4.00
N SER A 160 21.58 -6.94 -5.26
CA SER A 160 20.88 -5.96 -6.11
C SER A 160 19.35 -6.03 -5.92
N GLN A 161 18.66 -5.03 -6.48
CA GLN A 161 17.21 -4.83 -6.37
C GLN A 161 16.50 -5.00 -7.73
N PRO A 162 16.58 -6.16 -8.40
CA PRO A 162 15.84 -6.39 -9.65
C PRO A 162 14.33 -6.19 -9.45
N LEU A 163 13.74 -5.33 -10.25
CA LEU A 163 12.30 -5.07 -10.29
C LEU A 163 11.74 -5.53 -11.64
N TYR A 164 10.59 -6.18 -11.60
CA TYR A 164 9.83 -6.62 -12.76
C TYR A 164 8.56 -5.78 -12.90
N LYS A 165 8.06 -5.64 -14.12
CA LYS A 165 6.80 -4.98 -14.45
C LYS A 165 5.84 -6.02 -15.02
N ALA A 166 4.66 -6.12 -14.43
CA ALA A 166 3.55 -6.88 -14.99
C ALA A 166 2.56 -5.91 -15.63
N ASN A 167 2.41 -5.99 -16.95
CA ASN A 167 1.44 -5.23 -17.73
C ASN A 167 0.20 -6.09 -17.97
N PHE A 168 -0.98 -5.54 -17.69
CA PHE A 168 -2.27 -6.19 -17.82
C PHE A 168 -3.07 -5.45 -18.89
N SER A 169 -3.32 -6.09 -20.02
CA SER A 169 -4.06 -5.53 -21.13
C SER A 169 -5.37 -6.28 -21.31
N LEU A 170 -6.50 -5.58 -21.19
CA LEU A 170 -7.83 -6.11 -21.44
C LEU A 170 -8.19 -5.87 -22.91
N TYR A 171 -8.63 -6.91 -23.61
CA TYR A 171 -8.98 -6.88 -25.02
C TYR A 171 -10.45 -7.23 -25.27
N ASP A 172 -11.00 -6.61 -26.31
CA ASP A 172 -12.25 -6.97 -26.99
C ASP A 172 -11.89 -7.35 -28.44
N GLY A 173 -11.83 -8.65 -28.73
CA GLY A 173 -11.16 -9.16 -29.93
C GLY A 173 -9.66 -8.81 -29.91
N GLU A 174 -9.20 -8.04 -30.91
CA GLU A 174 -7.82 -7.52 -30.97
C GLU A 174 -7.68 -6.07 -30.50
N GLN A 175 -8.80 -5.40 -30.18
CA GLN A 175 -8.76 -4.04 -29.66
C GLN A 175 -8.38 -4.05 -28.17
N VAL A 176 -7.34 -3.30 -27.81
CA VAL A 176 -7.01 -3.03 -26.40
C VAL A 176 -8.02 -2.03 -25.83
N LEU A 177 -8.78 -2.44 -24.82
CA LEU A 177 -9.70 -1.56 -24.08
C LEU A 177 -8.97 -0.77 -23.00
N GLN A 178 -8.06 -1.42 -22.26
CA GLN A 178 -7.32 -0.80 -21.18
C GLN A 178 -6.02 -1.55 -20.93
N THR A 179 -4.96 -0.81 -20.62
CA THR A 179 -3.73 -1.36 -20.04
C THR A 179 -3.45 -0.71 -18.69
N ILE A 180 -3.20 -1.54 -17.67
CA ILE A 180 -2.65 -1.12 -16.38
C ILE A 180 -1.37 -1.91 -16.08
N HIS A 181 -0.59 -1.46 -15.12
CA HIS A 181 0.62 -2.18 -14.72
C HIS A 181 0.83 -2.16 -13.21
N THR A 182 1.62 -3.11 -12.72
CA THR A 182 2.22 -3.04 -11.39
C THR A 182 3.69 -3.44 -11.49
N THR A 183 4.52 -2.83 -10.65
CA THR A 183 5.87 -3.29 -10.38
C THR A 183 5.82 -4.34 -9.28
N PHE A 184 6.71 -5.33 -9.33
CA PHE A 184 6.91 -6.33 -8.28
C PHE A 184 8.36 -6.82 -8.29
N ALA A 185 8.74 -7.66 -7.32
CA ALA A 185 10.00 -8.39 -7.39
C ALA A 185 9.89 -9.82 -6.86
N VAL A 186 10.85 -10.65 -7.24
CA VAL A 186 10.94 -12.03 -6.75
C VAL A 186 11.78 -12.06 -5.48
N ARG A 187 11.14 -12.39 -4.36
CA ARG A 187 11.82 -12.68 -3.10
C ARG A 187 10.97 -13.58 -2.21
N THR A 188 11.60 -14.23 -1.23
CA THR A 188 10.90 -14.84 -0.10
C THR A 188 11.17 -14.05 1.17
N VAL A 189 10.17 -13.96 2.05
CA VAL A 189 10.29 -13.33 3.38
C VAL A 189 9.67 -14.24 4.41
N ARG A 190 10.36 -14.40 5.55
CA ARG A 190 9.84 -15.10 6.73
C ARG A 190 10.20 -14.33 7.98
N LEU A 191 9.31 -14.38 8.97
CA LEU A 191 9.62 -13.98 10.34
C LEU A 191 9.93 -15.24 11.14
N LEU A 192 11.20 -15.42 11.50
CA LEU A 192 11.66 -16.54 12.30
C LEU A 192 11.41 -16.26 13.77
N GLN A 193 10.60 -17.12 14.40
CA GLN A 193 10.27 -17.05 15.83
C GLN A 193 10.52 -18.39 16.52
N LYS A 194 11.80 -18.78 16.59
CA LYS A 194 12.25 -20.01 17.25
C LYS A 194 12.54 -19.72 18.72
N ARG A 195 12.18 -20.67 19.60
CA ARG A 195 12.62 -20.64 21.00
C ARG A 195 14.09 -21.04 21.10
N ASP A 196 14.80 -20.39 22.00
CA ASP A 196 16.19 -20.64 22.36
C ASP A 196 16.35 -20.43 23.89
N PRO A 197 17.55 -20.66 24.48
CA PRO A 197 17.75 -20.46 25.91
C PRO A 197 17.51 -19.02 26.42
N GLU A 198 17.55 -18.01 25.54
CA GLU A 198 17.36 -16.59 25.89
C GLU A 198 15.90 -16.15 25.75
N GLY A 199 15.09 -16.90 25.01
CA GLY A 199 13.64 -16.72 24.92
C GLY A 199 13.09 -17.15 23.56
N ARG A 200 12.72 -16.16 22.75
CA ARG A 200 12.17 -16.37 21.40
C ARG A 200 12.76 -15.34 20.45
N SER A 201 13.43 -15.83 19.42
CA SER A 201 13.92 -15.00 18.32
C SER A 201 12.80 -14.22 17.63
N PHE A 202 13.16 -13.07 17.06
CA PHE A 202 12.33 -12.27 16.16
C PHE A 202 13.24 -11.79 15.03
N VAL A 203 13.40 -12.61 14.00
CA VAL A 203 14.39 -12.37 12.94
C VAL A 203 13.72 -12.39 11.57
N VAL A 204 13.93 -11.34 10.80
CA VAL A 204 13.48 -11.29 9.40
C VAL A 204 14.47 -12.07 8.55
N GLU A 205 13.99 -13.06 7.81
CA GLU A 205 14.75 -13.84 6.82
C GLU A 205 14.28 -13.43 5.43
N VAL A 206 15.22 -13.05 4.55
CA VAL A 206 14.96 -12.74 3.14
C VAL A 206 15.74 -13.72 2.26
N ASN A 207 15.06 -14.39 1.32
CA ASN A 207 15.67 -15.35 0.40
C ASN A 207 16.47 -16.47 1.12
N GLY A 208 16.03 -16.87 2.32
CA GLY A 208 16.71 -17.88 3.13
C GLY A 208 17.91 -17.37 3.95
N VAL A 209 18.17 -16.06 3.94
CA VAL A 209 19.25 -15.44 4.71
C VAL A 209 18.66 -14.61 5.86
N PRO A 210 19.03 -14.90 7.13
CA PRO A 210 18.67 -14.04 8.26
C PRO A 210 19.28 -12.65 8.12
N ILE A 211 18.45 -11.61 8.26
CA ILE A 211 18.85 -10.21 8.11
C ILE A 211 18.89 -9.53 9.47
N PHE A 212 20.06 -9.00 9.83
CA PHE A 212 20.14 -8.06 10.94
C PHE A 212 19.58 -6.70 10.49
N CYS A 213 18.44 -6.32 11.06
CA CYS A 213 17.71 -5.12 10.67
C CYS A 213 18.41 -3.88 11.26
N LYS A 214 18.96 -3.04 10.39
CA LYS A 214 19.61 -1.76 10.72
C LYS A 214 18.75 -0.65 10.15
N GLY A 215 18.27 0.26 10.97
CA GLY A 215 17.26 1.20 10.53
C GLY A 215 16.86 2.23 11.55
N ALA A 216 15.76 2.91 11.22
CA ALA A 216 15.10 3.89 12.07
C ALA A 216 13.58 3.83 11.87
N ASP A 217 12.86 4.40 12.83
CA ASP A 217 11.45 4.74 12.67
C ASP A 217 11.30 5.95 11.74
N TRP A 218 10.38 5.82 10.79
CA TRP A 218 9.98 6.85 9.86
C TRP A 218 8.64 7.45 10.31
N ILE A 219 8.61 8.78 10.41
CA ILE A 219 7.43 9.59 10.72
C ILE A 219 7.15 10.57 9.57
N PRO A 220 5.92 11.12 9.46
CA PRO A 220 5.57 12.09 8.43
C PRO A 220 6.60 13.21 8.29
N ALA A 221 7.12 13.42 7.07
CA ALA A 221 8.19 14.37 6.79
C ALA A 221 7.76 15.86 6.87
N ASP A 222 6.46 16.12 7.00
CA ASP A 222 5.88 17.44 7.26
C ASP A 222 4.57 17.26 8.05
N THR A 223 4.18 18.29 8.81
CA THR A 223 2.87 18.33 9.46
C THR A 223 1.72 18.56 8.47
N PHE A 224 1.99 19.24 7.37
CA PHE A 224 1.07 19.48 6.27
C PHE A 224 1.43 18.60 5.08
N LEU A 225 0.94 17.35 5.13
CA LEU A 225 1.25 16.27 4.19
C LEU A 225 1.28 16.67 2.70
N PRO A 226 0.36 17.50 2.16
CA PRO A 226 0.39 17.87 0.74
C PRO A 226 1.62 18.67 0.29
N ARG A 227 2.44 19.17 1.23
CA ARG A 227 3.69 19.89 0.93
C ARG A 227 4.87 18.96 0.65
N ILE A 228 4.75 17.67 1.01
CA ILE A 228 5.84 16.72 0.84
C ILE A 228 5.95 16.34 -0.64
N THR A 229 7.06 16.68 -1.25
CA THR A 229 7.37 16.37 -2.65
C THR A 229 8.00 14.99 -2.81
N ASP A 230 7.93 14.44 -4.02
CA ASP A 230 8.62 13.20 -4.40
C ASP A 230 10.13 13.29 -4.13
N GLU A 231 10.76 14.44 -4.44
CA GLU A 231 12.18 14.70 -4.19
C GLU A 231 12.52 14.63 -2.70
N THR A 232 11.59 15.02 -1.82
CA THR A 232 11.79 14.94 -0.37
C THR A 232 11.89 13.49 0.08
N TYR A 233 10.99 12.62 -0.40
CA TYR A 233 11.04 11.19 -0.14
C TYR A 233 12.32 10.56 -0.68
N VAL A 234 12.65 10.82 -1.95
CA VAL A 234 13.84 10.26 -2.58
C VAL A 234 15.10 10.68 -1.82
N ARG A 235 15.22 11.95 -1.45
CA ARG A 235 16.37 12.45 -0.68
C ARG A 235 16.48 11.76 0.68
N LEU A 236 15.42 11.76 1.49
CA LEU A 236 15.46 11.22 2.86
C LEU A 236 15.74 9.71 2.87
N LEU A 237 15.13 8.94 1.97
CA LEU A 237 15.38 7.51 1.85
C LEU A 237 16.78 7.20 1.31
N THR A 238 17.29 8.03 0.39
CA THR A 238 18.69 7.91 -0.08
C THR A 238 19.68 8.13 1.07
N LEU A 239 19.44 9.12 1.93
CA LEU A 239 20.25 9.34 3.13
C LEU A 239 20.19 8.13 4.09
N ALA A 240 19.03 7.51 4.27
CA ALA A 240 18.91 6.28 5.07
C ALA A 240 19.74 5.13 4.48
N ARG A 241 19.68 4.92 3.16
CA ARG A 241 20.55 3.95 2.47
C ARG A 241 22.03 4.27 2.67
N ASP A 242 22.42 5.54 2.52
CA ASP A 242 23.82 5.99 2.66
C ASP A 242 24.35 5.85 4.08
N ALA A 243 23.46 5.92 5.08
CA ALA A 243 23.76 5.53 6.45
C ALA A 243 23.83 4.01 6.67
N HIS A 244 23.85 3.21 5.59
CA HIS A 244 23.89 1.74 5.60
C HIS A 244 22.70 1.07 6.31
N MET A 245 21.55 1.74 6.35
CA MET A 245 20.30 1.15 6.78
C MET A 245 19.78 0.16 5.72
N ASN A 246 19.10 -0.87 6.18
CA ASN A 246 18.41 -1.85 5.36
C ASN A 246 16.92 -1.99 5.70
N MET A 247 16.43 -1.24 6.70
CA MET A 247 15.02 -1.21 7.09
C MET A 247 14.60 0.20 7.54
N VAL A 248 13.35 0.56 7.27
CA VAL A 248 12.64 1.67 7.90
C VAL A 248 11.29 1.16 8.44
N ARG A 249 10.89 1.61 9.63
CA ARG A 249 9.55 1.32 10.17
C ARG A 249 8.64 2.51 9.93
N VAL A 250 7.58 2.33 9.14
CA VAL A 250 6.53 3.35 9.00
C VAL A 250 5.67 3.29 10.26
N TRP A 251 5.88 4.24 11.16
CA TRP A 251 5.28 4.24 12.49
C TRP A 251 3.77 4.54 12.48
N GLY A 252 3.01 3.77 13.27
CA GLY A 252 1.55 3.73 13.25
C GLY A 252 0.79 5.00 13.67
N GLY A 253 1.42 6.05 14.21
CA GLY A 253 0.70 7.30 14.44
C GLY A 253 0.80 8.31 13.28
N GLY A 254 1.52 7.94 12.22
CA GLY A 254 1.70 8.72 11.00
C GLY A 254 0.59 8.49 9.97
N ILE A 255 1.01 8.19 8.75
CA ILE A 255 0.13 7.83 7.63
C ILE A 255 0.68 6.60 6.90
N TYR A 256 -0.17 5.96 6.09
CA TYR A 256 0.32 5.14 4.99
C TYR A 256 0.87 6.06 3.91
N GLU A 257 2.12 5.85 3.53
CA GLU A 257 2.87 6.79 2.70
C GLU A 257 2.35 6.89 1.26
N GLN A 258 2.92 7.85 0.54
CA GLN A 258 2.74 8.03 -0.91
C GLN A 258 3.44 6.91 -1.68
N GLU A 259 2.99 6.61 -2.90
CA GLU A 259 3.57 5.53 -3.71
C GLU A 259 5.09 5.72 -3.91
N ILE A 260 5.55 6.95 -4.12
CA ILE A 260 6.96 7.29 -4.29
C ILE A 260 7.84 6.84 -3.11
N PHE A 261 7.32 6.82 -1.88
CA PHE A 261 8.04 6.31 -0.71
C PHE A 261 8.36 4.83 -0.90
N TYR A 262 7.34 4.02 -1.15
CA TYR A 262 7.48 2.57 -1.26
C TYR A 262 8.26 2.17 -2.51
N GLU A 263 8.01 2.83 -3.64
CA GLU A 263 8.80 2.60 -4.85
C GLU A 263 10.28 2.95 -4.66
N THR A 264 10.58 4.00 -3.88
CA THR A 264 11.97 4.36 -3.57
C THR A 264 12.59 3.33 -2.63
N CYS A 265 11.86 2.87 -1.62
CA CYS A 265 12.29 1.75 -0.78
C CYS A 265 12.57 0.48 -1.60
N ASP A 266 11.71 0.16 -2.57
CA ASP A 266 11.88 -0.95 -3.50
C ASP A 266 13.18 -0.81 -4.30
N ARG A 267 13.44 0.38 -4.86
CA ARG A 267 14.65 0.66 -5.66
C ARG A 267 15.93 0.67 -4.83
N LEU A 268 15.88 1.19 -3.61
CA LEU A 268 17.05 1.33 -2.72
C LEU A 268 17.34 0.08 -1.89
N GLY A 269 16.44 -0.90 -1.88
CA GLY A 269 16.59 -2.09 -1.04
C GLY A 269 16.29 -1.83 0.43
N LEU A 270 15.54 -0.77 0.76
CA LEU A 270 15.13 -0.50 2.13
C LEU A 270 13.88 -1.33 2.43
N MET A 271 13.99 -2.30 3.34
CA MET A 271 12.83 -3.02 3.83
C MET A 271 11.90 -2.08 4.61
N VAL A 272 10.61 -2.34 4.55
CA VAL A 272 9.58 -1.58 5.24
C VAL A 272 8.87 -2.50 6.21
N TRP A 273 8.94 -2.13 7.49
CA TRP A 273 8.01 -2.57 8.52
C TRP A 273 6.83 -1.60 8.49
N GLN A 274 5.66 -2.07 8.10
CA GLN A 274 4.47 -1.23 7.93
C GLN A 274 3.48 -1.44 9.09
N ASP A 275 3.37 -0.47 9.98
CA ASP A 275 2.29 -0.47 10.96
C ASP A 275 0.96 -0.15 10.28
N PHE A 276 -0.16 -0.66 10.79
CA PHE A 276 -1.46 -0.01 10.62
C PHE A 276 -1.52 1.26 11.46
N MET A 277 -2.33 2.25 11.05
CA MET A 277 -2.25 3.60 11.63
C MET A 277 -2.93 3.71 13.00
N PHE A 278 -2.39 3.01 13.99
CA PHE A 278 -2.74 3.01 15.40
C PHE A 278 -1.46 3.19 16.23
N ALA A 279 -1.49 4.11 17.19
CA ALA A 279 -0.38 4.31 18.12
C ALA A 279 -0.81 4.72 19.53
N CYS A 280 -0.11 4.19 20.52
CA CYS A 280 -0.09 4.55 21.94
C CYS A 280 -1.46 4.91 22.53
N GLY A 281 -2.44 4.01 22.39
CA GLY A 281 -3.74 4.18 23.02
C GLY A 281 -4.66 3.00 22.79
N GLU A 282 -5.65 2.87 23.66
CA GLU A 282 -6.83 2.05 23.43
C GLU A 282 -7.69 2.69 22.32
N TYR A 283 -8.32 1.86 21.50
CA TYR A 283 -9.20 2.31 20.42
C TYR A 283 -10.61 1.73 20.61
N PRO A 284 -11.64 2.40 20.08
CA PRO A 284 -13.00 1.88 20.16
C PRO A 284 -13.13 0.51 19.48
N GLU A 285 -13.88 -0.40 20.11
CA GLU A 285 -14.20 -1.72 19.56
C GLU A 285 -15.64 -1.80 19.03
N GLU A 286 -16.29 -0.64 18.91
CA GLU A 286 -17.65 -0.53 18.41
C GLU A 286 -17.77 -1.07 16.96
N PRO A 287 -18.89 -1.73 16.59
CA PRO A 287 -19.06 -2.32 15.25
C PRO A 287 -18.84 -1.33 14.09
N TRP A 288 -19.19 -0.06 14.27
CA TRP A 288 -18.96 0.97 13.24
C TRP A 288 -17.48 1.30 13.06
N PHE A 289 -16.69 1.28 14.14
CA PHE A 289 -15.26 1.54 14.11
C PHE A 289 -14.54 0.35 13.47
N LEU A 290 -14.84 -0.88 13.92
CA LEU A 290 -14.26 -2.10 13.35
C LEU A 290 -14.53 -2.25 11.84
N ARG A 291 -15.73 -1.87 11.37
CA ARG A 291 -16.02 -1.83 9.91
C ARG A 291 -15.12 -0.83 9.18
N SER A 292 -14.98 0.39 9.71
CA SER A 292 -14.09 1.41 9.13
C SER A 292 -12.62 0.94 9.10
N VAL A 293 -12.16 0.27 10.16
CA VAL A 293 -10.79 -0.27 10.23
C VAL A 293 -10.58 -1.39 9.22
N LYS A 294 -11.56 -2.29 9.07
CA LYS A 294 -11.49 -3.37 8.08
C LYS A 294 -11.43 -2.82 6.65
N GLU A 295 -12.29 -1.86 6.31
CA GLU A 295 -12.29 -1.21 4.99
C GLU A 295 -10.95 -0.55 4.70
N GLU A 296 -10.41 0.19 5.67
CA GLU A 296 -9.08 0.80 5.59
C GLU A 296 -7.98 -0.25 5.39
N ALA A 297 -7.97 -1.31 6.20
CA ALA A 297 -6.93 -2.33 6.12
C ALA A 297 -6.96 -3.08 4.78
N GLU A 298 -8.14 -3.44 4.29
CA GLU A 298 -8.29 -4.08 2.99
C GLU A 298 -7.79 -3.20 1.84
N GLU A 299 -8.13 -1.91 1.85
CA GLU A 299 -7.70 -0.98 0.81
C GLU A 299 -6.18 -0.76 0.84
N VAL A 300 -5.62 -0.52 2.02
CA VAL A 300 -4.18 -0.30 2.21
C VAL A 300 -3.38 -1.52 1.75
N VAL A 301 -3.78 -2.73 2.17
CA VAL A 301 -3.10 -3.95 1.75
C VAL A 301 -3.24 -4.15 0.25
N ARG A 302 -4.43 -3.92 -0.35
CA ARG A 302 -4.60 -4.02 -1.82
C ARG A 302 -3.70 -3.05 -2.57
N ARG A 303 -3.53 -1.84 -2.07
CA ARG A 303 -2.67 -0.81 -2.67
C ARG A 303 -1.19 -1.19 -2.59
N LEU A 304 -0.75 -1.62 -1.41
CA LEU A 304 0.68 -1.72 -1.12
C LEU A 304 1.29 -3.12 -1.30
N ARG A 305 0.48 -4.18 -1.42
CA ARG A 305 0.93 -5.60 -1.45
C ARG A 305 1.90 -5.99 -2.58
N ASN A 306 2.08 -5.16 -3.60
CA ASN A 306 3.03 -5.43 -4.67
C ASN A 306 4.45 -4.90 -4.39
N HIS A 307 4.62 -4.02 -3.38
CA HIS A 307 5.93 -3.47 -3.04
C HIS A 307 6.82 -4.52 -2.39
N PRO A 308 7.93 -4.95 -3.03
CA PRO A 308 8.88 -5.87 -2.42
C PRO A 308 9.54 -5.31 -1.17
N SER A 309 9.61 -4.00 -0.97
CA SER A 309 10.15 -3.44 0.27
C SER A 309 9.33 -3.83 1.50
N ILE A 310 8.00 -4.01 1.41
CA ILE A 310 7.17 -4.34 2.58
C ILE A 310 7.37 -5.79 3.00
N VAL A 311 8.10 -5.99 4.10
CA VAL A 311 8.45 -7.32 4.62
C VAL A 311 7.62 -7.72 5.84
N LEU A 312 6.98 -6.76 6.50
CA LEU A 312 6.19 -6.99 7.70
C LEU A 312 5.02 -6.01 7.79
N TRP A 313 3.86 -6.52 8.21
CA TRP A 313 2.69 -5.73 8.61
C TRP A 313 2.52 -5.85 10.12
N CYS A 314 2.33 -4.74 10.82
CA CYS A 314 2.20 -4.66 12.27
C CYS A 314 0.91 -3.95 12.69
#